data_AF-A0A359N132-F1
#
_entry.id   AF-A0A359N132-F1
#
_cell.length_a   1.000
_cell.length_b   1.000
_cell.length_c   1.000
_cell.angle_alpha   90.00
_cell.angle_beta   90.00
_cell.angle_gamma   90.00
#
_symmetry.space_group_name_H-M   'P 1'
#
loop_
_entity.id
_entity.type
_entity.pdbx_description
1 polymer ?
#
loop_
_entity_poly.entity_id
_entity_poly.type
_entity_poly.pdbx_seq_one_letter_code
_entity_poly.pdbx_strand_id
1 'polypeptide(L)' 'MTETFDKILLDAPCSGEGIGFKSENTLKYWNIKNVTKIGDLQQKLFEAGLNSLKI' A
#
# COMPACT_ATOMS: atom_id res chain seq x y z
N MET A 1 -13.90 5.51 12.44
CA MET A 1 -14.14 4.24 13.15
C MET A 1 -12.82 3.86 13.76
N THR A 2 -12.73 3.84 15.08
CA THR A 2 -11.50 3.49 15.81
C THR A 2 -11.72 2.17 16.54
N GLU A 3 -10.65 1.40 16.76
CA GLU A 3 -10.63 0.22 17.65
C GLU A 3 -11.77 -0.79 17.39
N THR A 4 -12.02 -1.12 16.12
CA THR A 4 -13.17 -1.93 15.71
C THR A 4 -12.81 -3.39 15.47
N PHE A 5 -11.58 -3.67 15.04
CA PHE A 5 -11.18 -5.00 14.59
C PHE A 5 -10.13 -5.62 15.50
N ASP A 6 -10.25 -6.92 15.76
CA ASP A 6 -9.26 -7.68 16.55
C ASP A 6 -8.00 -8.04 15.74
N LYS A 7 -8.14 -8.10 14.41
CA LYS A 7 -7.04 -8.32 13.46
C LYS A 7 -7.31 -7.57 12.16
N ILE A 8 -6.25 -7.09 11.53
CA ILE A 8 -6.32 -6.38 10.25
C ILE A 8 -5.22 -6.92 9.34
N LEU A 9 -5.59 -7.23 8.10
CA LEU A 9 -4.65 -7.47 7.01
C LEU A 9 -4.74 -6.30 6.04
N LEU A 10 -3.62 -5.63 5.79
CA LEU A 10 -3.51 -4.58 4.80
C LEU A 10 -2.68 -5.09 3.61
N ASP A 11 -3.36 -5.54 2.56
CA ASP A 11 -2.76 -5.75 1.25
C ASP A 11 -2.72 -4.41 0.50
N ALA A 12 -1.66 -3.64 0.72
CA ALA A 12 -1.59 -2.28 0.23
C ALA A 12 -1.24 -2.23 -1.27
N PRO A 13 -1.76 -1.23 -2.02
CA PRO A 13 -1.25 -0.94 -3.36
C PRO A 13 0.25 -0.65 -3.27
N CYS A 14 1.05 -1.28 -4.13
CA CYS A 14 2.50 -1.13 -4.20
C CYS A 14 2.96 -0.77 -5.61
N SER A 15 4.26 -0.50 -5.75
CA SER A 15 4.93 -0.21 -7.04
C SER A 15 4.98 -1.40 -8.00
N GLY A 16 4.69 -2.61 -7.50
CA GLY A 16 4.46 -3.79 -8.33
C GLY A 16 5.70 -4.37 -9.00
N GLU A 17 6.92 -4.04 -8.56
CA GLU A 17 8.15 -4.50 -9.22
C GLU A 17 8.23 -6.04 -9.31
N GLY A 18 7.72 -6.75 -8.30
CA GLY A 18 7.71 -8.22 -8.24
C GLY A 18 6.84 -8.90 -9.31
N ILE A 19 5.93 -8.18 -9.97
CA ILE A 19 5.13 -8.67 -11.10
C ILE A 19 5.55 -8.04 -12.44
N GLY A 20 6.61 -7.22 -12.45
CA GLY A 20 7.07 -6.50 -13.64
C GLY A 20 7.41 -7.40 -14.83
N PHE A 21 7.82 -8.65 -14.57
CA PHE A 21 8.05 -9.65 -15.62
C PHE A 21 6.75 -10.16 -16.28
N LYS A 22 5.61 -10.07 -15.58
CA LYS A 22 4.30 -10.53 -16.08
C LYS A 22 3.51 -9.44 -16.81
N SER A 23 3.92 -8.17 -16.69
CA SER A 23 3.18 -7.04 -17.26
C SER A 23 4.13 -5.92 -17.64
N GLU A 24 4.32 -5.73 -18.95
CA GLU A 24 5.09 -4.60 -19.50
C GLU A 24 4.55 -3.23 -19.05
N ASN A 25 3.28 -3.17 -18.67
CA ASN A 25 2.66 -1.93 -18.18
C ASN A 25 3.22 -1.51 -16.81
N THR A 26 3.64 -2.45 -15.96
CA THR A 26 4.24 -2.11 -14.66
C THR A 26 5.50 -1.27 -14.85
N LEU A 27 6.36 -1.65 -15.80
CA LEU A 27 7.58 -0.91 -16.10
C LEU A 27 7.30 0.47 -16.72
N LYS A 28 6.21 0.61 -17.50
CA LYS A 28 5.82 1.91 -18.08
C LYS A 28 5.40 2.94 -17.02
N TYR A 29 4.74 2.50 -15.95
CA TYR A 29 4.30 3.38 -14.88
C TYR A 29 5.30 3.47 -13.73
N TRP A 30 6.33 2.64 -13.74
CA TRP A 30 7.38 2.68 -12.75
C TRP A 30 8.28 3.90 -12.96
N ASN A 31 8.37 4.74 -11.93
CA ASN A 31 9.35 5.81 -11.82
C ASN A 31 9.40 6.27 -10.35
N ILE A 32 10.49 6.92 -9.95
CA ILE A 32 10.71 7.35 -8.55
C ILE A 32 9.55 8.22 -8.02
N LYS A 33 9.02 9.13 -8.84
CA LYS A 33 7.88 9.98 -8.44
C LYS A 33 6.65 9.15 -8.06
N ASN A 34 6.34 8.12 -8.85
CA ASN A 34 5.23 7.21 -8.57
C ASN A 34 5.51 6.31 -7.37
N VAL A 35 6.75 5.82 -7.20
CA VAL A 35 7.16 5.04 -6.03
C VAL A 35 6.96 5.85 -4.74
N THR A 36 7.44 7.09 -4.71
CA THR A 36 7.25 7.99 -3.55
C THR A 36 5.77 8.24 -3.28
N LYS A 37 4.99 8.57 -4.30
CA LYS A 37 3.54 8.78 -4.16
C LYS A 37 2.81 7.55 -3.60
N ILE A 38 3.21 6.36 -4.02
CA ILE A 38 2.66 5.10 -3.52
C ILE A 38 3.08 4.88 -2.06
N GLY A 39 4.34 5.17 -1.71
CA GLY A 39 4.82 5.11 -0.32
C GLY A 39 4.02 6.00 0.63
N ASP A 40 3.75 7.25 0.23
CA ASP A 40 2.92 8.18 1.03
C ASP A 40 1.49 7.65 1.24
N LEU A 41 0.93 6.97 0.23
CA LEU A 41 -0.38 6.33 0.34
C LEU A 41 -0.34 5.13 1.29
N GLN A 42 0.70 4.30 1.19
CA GLN A 42 0.87 3.13 2.07
C GLN A 42 0.98 3.55 3.53
N GLN A 43 1.70 4.64 3.83
CA GLN A 43 1.78 5.18 5.19
C GLN A 43 0.40 5.60 5.72
N LYS A 44 -0.38 6.33 4.93
CA LYS A 44 -1.74 6.74 5.31
C LYS A 44 -2.67 5.54 5.55
N LEU A 45 -2.57 4.50 4.71
CA LEU A 45 -3.34 3.27 4.87
C LEU A 45 -2.92 2.50 6.12
N PHE A 46 -1.62 2.48 6.42
CA PHE A 46 -1.09 1.85 7.62
C PHE A 46 -1.59 2.55 8.89
N GLU A 47 -1.54 3.88 8.94
CA GLU A 47 -2.09 4.68 10.04
C GLU A 47 -3.60 4.44 10.22
N ALA A 48 -4.36 4.39 9.13
CA ALA A 48 -5.78 4.07 9.17
C ALA A 48 -6.04 2.64 9.72
N GLY A 49 -5.20 1.68 9.33
CA GLY A 49 -5.22 0.31 9.85
C GLY A 49 -4.97 0.28 11.36
N LEU A 50 -3.91 0.94 11.83
CA LEU A 50 -3.59 1.02 13.25
C LEU A 50 -4.71 1.65 14.06
N ASN A 51 -5.27 2.77 13.60
CA ASN A 51 -6.40 3.43 14.28
C ASN A 51 -7.64 2.53 14.38
N SER A 52 -7.79 1.56 13.46
CA SER A 52 -8.93 0.65 13.41
C SER A 52 -8.71 -0.63 14.22
N LEU A 53 -7.48 -0.92 14.65
CA LEU A 53 -7.13 -2.09 15.44
C LEU A 53 -7.48 -1.84 16.92
N LYS A 54 -8.09 -2.81 17.58
CA LYS A 54 -8.31 -2.78 19.03
C LYS A 54 -6.97 -2.81 19.78
N ILE A 55 -6.88 -2.07 20.89
CA ILE A 55 -5.74 -2.08 21.82
C ILE A 55 -5.82 -3.28 22.76
#